data_AF-A0A6M3LWS5-F1
#
_entry.id   AF-A0A6M3LWS5-F1
#
_cell.length_a   1.000
_cell.length_b   1.000
_cell.length_c   1.000
_cell.angle_alpha   90.00
_cell.angle_beta   90.00
_cell.angle_gamma   90.00
#
_symmetry.space_group_name_H-M   'P 1'
#
loop_
_entity.id
_entity.type
_entity.pdbx_description
1 polymer ?
#
loop_
_entity_poly.entity_id
_entity_poly.type
_entity_poly.pdbx_seq_one_letter_code
_entity_poly.pdbx_strand_id
1 'polypeptide(L)' 'METNKEEFLAPDMSFDPSKEDEFLANICQGGRVTVPLAYREKLSLKQGTRVRIKIRNDEP' A
#
# COMPACT_ATOMS: atom_id res chain seq x y z
N MET A 1 -31.30 -23.05 22.69
CA MET A 1 -30.70 -21.81 22.14
C MET A 1 -29.21 -21.90 22.37
N GLU A 2 -28.53 -22.60 21.46
CA GLU A 2 -27.06 -22.72 21.49
C GLU A 2 -26.47 -21.50 20.78
N THR A 3 -25.70 -20.71 21.51
CA THR A 3 -25.01 -19.54 21.00
C THR A 3 -23.64 -19.98 20.50
N ASN A 4 -23.51 -20.13 19.18
CA ASN A 4 -22.22 -20.27 18.52
C ASN A 4 -21.47 -18.94 18.64
N LYS A 5 -20.35 -18.95 19.36
CA LYS A 5 -19.40 -17.84 19.40
C LYS A 5 -18.48 -18.00 18.19
N GLU A 6 -18.79 -17.31 17.10
CA GLU A 6 -17.87 -17.16 15.98
C GLU A 6 -16.69 -16.29 16.45
N GLU A 7 -15.53 -16.92 16.60
CA GLU A 7 -14.27 -16.26 16.89
C GLU A 7 -13.93 -15.31 15.74
N PHE A 8 -14.11 -14.01 15.96
CA PHE A 8 -13.61 -12.97 15.08
C PHE A 8 -12.07 -13.01 15.10
N LEU A 9 -11.49 -13.72 14.13
CA LEU A 9 -10.08 -13.62 13.80
C LEU A 9 -9.81 -12.19 13.31
N ALA A 10 -9.34 -11.33 14.20
CA ALA A 10 -8.83 -10.02 13.83
C ALA A 10 -7.71 -10.20 12.80
N PRO A 11 -7.70 -9.45 11.68
CA PRO A 11 -6.63 -9.55 10.71
C PRO A 11 -5.31 -9.23 11.40
N ASP A 12 -4.41 -10.20 11.35
CA ASP A 12 -3.00 -10.09 11.71
C ASP A 12 -2.42 -8.79 11.10
N MET A 13 -2.29 -7.76 11.93
CA MET A 13 -1.59 -6.51 11.63
C MET A 13 -0.12 -6.61 12.04
N SER A 14 0.55 -7.73 11.78
CA SER A 14 2.00 -7.78 11.85
C SER A 14 2.57 -6.93 10.72
N PHE A 15 3.10 -5.76 11.11
CA PHE A 15 3.93 -4.95 10.25
C PHE A 15 5.22 -5.73 9.98
N ASP A 16 5.25 -6.47 8.87
CA ASP A 16 6.46 -7.10 8.37
C ASP A 16 7.27 -6.03 7.62
N PRO A 17 8.39 -5.53 8.18
CA PRO A 17 9.22 -4.52 7.51
C PRO A 17 9.86 -5.04 6.22
N SER A 18 9.74 -6.34 5.93
CA SER A 18 10.24 -7.00 4.74
C SER A 18 9.28 -6.92 3.55
N LYS A 19 7.98 -6.64 3.78
CA LYS A 19 6.99 -6.51 2.71
C LYS A 19 7.00 -5.08 2.17
N GLU A 20 7.60 -4.91 0.99
CA GLU A 20 7.52 -3.67 0.23
C GLU A 20 6.06 -3.45 -0.24
N ASP A 21 5.50 -2.27 0.04
CA ASP A 21 4.20 -1.85 -0.48
C ASP A 21 4.33 -1.50 -1.97
N GLU A 22 3.62 -2.21 -2.86
CA GLU A 22 3.65 -2.02 -4.32
C GLU A 22 2.24 -1.71 -4.86
N PHE A 23 2.14 -0.82 -5.84
CA PHE A 23 0.90 -0.52 -6.57
C PHE A 23 1.17 -0.28 -8.05
N LEU A 24 0.20 -0.61 -8.90
CA LEU A 24 0.25 -0.29 -10.33
C LEU A 24 -0.24 1.15 -10.56
N ALA A 25 0.49 1.88 -11.40
CA ALA A 25 0.10 3.22 -11.82
C ALA A 25 0.67 3.53 -13.20
N ASN A 26 -0.11 4.30 -13.97
CA ASN A 26 0.35 4.81 -15.25
C ASN A 26 1.30 5.98 -15.06
N ILE A 27 2.30 6.06 -15.93
CA ILE A 27 3.18 7.23 -16.02
C ILE A 27 2.44 8.32 -16.81
N CYS A 28 2.15 9.45 -16.16
CA CYS A 28 1.50 10.60 -16.77
C CYS A 28 2.52 11.54 -17.46
N GLN A 29 2.01 12.61 -18.09
CA GLN A 29 2.82 13.61 -18.77
C GLN A 29 3.96 14.14 -17.88
N GLY A 30 5.17 14.22 -18.45
CA GLY A 30 6.37 14.66 -17.75
C GLY A 30 6.95 13.61 -16.78
N GLY A 31 6.59 12.33 -16.93
CA GLY A 31 7.15 11.25 -16.12
C GLY A 31 6.59 11.19 -14.70
N ARG A 32 5.41 11.77 -14.45
CA ARG A 32 4.80 11.84 -13.12
C ARG A 32 4.02 10.56 -12.79
N VAL A 33 4.17 10.07 -11.56
CA VAL A 33 3.37 8.97 -11.01
C VAL A 33 2.62 9.49 -9.79
N THR A 34 1.32 9.22 -9.73
CA THR A 34 0.47 9.61 -8.59
C THR A 34 0.43 8.47 -7.57
N VAL A 35 0.86 8.75 -6.34
CA VAL A 35 0.70 7.81 -5.23
C VAL A 35 -0.77 7.83 -4.77
N PRO A 36 -1.49 6.70 -4.77
CA PRO A 36 -2.87 6.65 -4.31
C PRO A 36 -3.02 7.07 -2.84
N LEU A 37 -4.19 7.63 -2.49
CA LEU A 37 -4.45 8.18 -1.16
C LEU A 37 -4.18 7.17 -0.03
N ALA A 38 -4.64 5.93 -0.19
CA ALA A 38 -4.46 4.87 0.81
C ALA A 38 -2.98 4.60 1.14
N TYR A 39 -2.11 4.58 0.12
CA TYR A 39 -0.66 4.41 0.32
C TYR A 39 -0.03 5.66 0.94
N ARG A 40 -0.53 6.85 0.59
CA ARG A 40 -0.07 8.10 1.17
C ARG A 40 -0.35 8.16 2.68
N GLU A 41 -1.53 7.74 3.10
CA GLU A 41 -1.94 7.69 4.50
C GLU A 41 -1.19 6.59 5.25
N LYS A 42 -1.14 5.36 4.69
CA LYS A 42 -0.41 4.24 5.28
C LYS A 42 1.06 4.54 5.52
N LEU A 43 1.73 5.17 4.54
CA LEU A 43 3.15 5.51 4.62
C LEU A 43 3.42 6.90 5.21
N SER A 44 2.37 7.61 5.65
CA SER A 44 2.46 8.96 6.24
C SER A 44 3.24 9.97 5.37
N LEU A 45 3.08 9.89 4.05
CA LEU A 45 3.82 10.72 3.09
C LEU A 45 3.27 12.15 3.05
N LYS A 46 4.15 13.14 3.28
CA LYS A 46 3.82 14.57 3.29
C LYS A 46 4.46 15.29 2.12
N GLN A 47 3.98 16.50 1.82
CA GLN A 47 4.65 17.37 0.85
C GLN A 47 6.11 17.60 1.28
N GLY A 48 7.05 17.45 0.36
CA GLY A 48 8.49 17.59 0.63
C GLY A 48 9.18 16.31 1.13
N THR A 49 8.44 15.24 1.44
CA THR A 49 9.04 13.95 1.79
C THR A 49 9.78 13.37 0.58
N ARG A 50 11.07 13.06 0.74
CA ARG A 50 11.87 12.33 -0.24
C ARG A 50 11.59 10.83 -0.10
N VAL A 51 11.30 10.17 -1.21
CA VAL A 51 11.00 8.73 -1.25
C VAL A 51 11.99 8.00 -2.16
N ARG A 52 12.19 6.70 -1.91
CA ARG A 52 12.89 5.79 -2.81
C ARG A 52 11.84 5.04 -3.63
N ILE A 53 11.99 5.03 -4.95
CA ILE A 53 11.03 4.41 -5.88
C ILE A 53 11.76 3.30 -6.65
N LYS A 54 11.14 2.13 -6.74
CA LYS A 54 11.58 1.02 -7.60
C LYS A 54 10.51 0.83 -8.67
N ILE A 55 10.88 0.97 -9.94
CA ILE A 55 9.97 0.86 -11.08
C ILE A 55 10.18 -0.49 -11.74
N ARG A 56 9.11 -1.24 -11.98
CA ARG A 56 9.09 -2.47 -12.76
C ARG A 56 8.08 -2.29 -13.89
N ASN A 57 8.36 -2.84 -15.06
CA ASN A 57 7.40 -2.86 -16.15
C ASN A 57 6.37 -3.95 -15.84
N ASP A 58 5.09 -3.65 -16.02
CA ASP A 58 4.01 -4.62 -15.94
C ASP A 58 3.76 -5.09 -17.39
N GLU A 59 4.36 -6.22 -17.76
CA GLU A 59 4.10 -6.85 -19.06
C GLU A 59 2.76 -7.61 -18.98
N PRO A 60 1.89 -7.50 -20.00
CA PRO A 60 0.60 -8.19 -20.04
C PRO A 60 0.71 -9.72 -20.16
#